data_AF-A0AAJ0HI04-F1
#
_entry.id   AF-A0AAJ0HI04-F1
#
_cell.length_a   1.000
_cell.length_b   1.000
_cell.length_c   1.000
_cell.angle_alpha   90.00
_cell.angle_beta   90.00
_cell.angle_gamma   90.00
#
_symmetry.space_group_name_H-M   'P 1'
#
loop_
_entity.id
_entity.type
_entity.pdbx_description
1 polymer ?
#
loop_
_entity_poly.entity_id
_entity_poly.type
_entity_poly.pdbx_seq_one_letter_code
_entity_poly.pdbx_strand_id
1 'polypeptide(L)'
;MRLINIDTMKMEEFFGREVPHYIILSHTWGPDEISYQDYKWLENFDEELAEGIIDEMMPRQRQRVVQKARSLRARDGHKKIHRVAELAKDPRGRGLHSTKHIWVDTCCINKESTELSEAINSMYSW
;
A
#
# COMPACT_ATOMS: atom_id res chain seq x y z
N MET A 1 11.09 7.60 3.67
CA MET A 1 10.25 7.18 2.53
C MET A 1 9.45 5.94 2.91
N ARG A 2 8.18 5.85 2.50
CA ARG A 2 7.34 4.67 2.69
C ARG A 2 7.29 3.84 1.41
N LEU A 3 7.37 2.52 1.52
CA LEU A 3 7.30 1.59 0.41
C LEU A 3 6.39 0.42 0.76
N ILE A 4 5.71 -0.14 -0.22
CA ILE A 4 4.92 -1.37 -0.06
C ILE A 4 5.81 -2.55 -0.40
N ASN A 5 5.98 -3.47 0.56
CA ASN A 5 6.66 -4.73 0.32
C ASN A 5 5.75 -5.66 -0.51
N ILE A 6 6.26 -6.12 -1.64
CA ILE A 6 5.52 -6.94 -2.62
C ILE A 6 5.16 -8.32 -2.04
N ASP A 7 6.04 -8.88 -1.22
CA ASP A 7 5.86 -10.21 -0.66
C ASP A 7 4.78 -10.22 0.41
N THR A 8 4.84 -9.25 1.33
CA THR A 8 3.97 -9.16 2.49
C THR A 8 2.74 -8.28 2.29
N MET A 9 2.73 -7.44 1.25
CA MET A 9 1.76 -6.36 1.05
C MET A 9 1.67 -5.37 2.23
N LYS A 10 2.71 -5.30 3.07
CA LYS A 10 2.78 -4.35 4.19
C LYS A 10 3.53 -3.10 3.80
N MET A 11 3.19 -1.99 4.45
CA MET A 11 3.93 -0.75 4.31
C MET A 11 5.13 -0.71 5.25
N GLU A 12 6.31 -0.47 4.68
CA GLU A 12 7.59 -0.35 5.36
C GLU A 12 8.11 1.08 5.27
N GLU A 13 8.66 1.59 6.38
CA GLU A 13 9.25 2.93 6.45
C GLU A 13 10.78 2.84 6.43
N PHE A 14 11.40 3.63 5.56
CA PHE A 14 12.84 3.73 5.39
C PHE A 14 13.30 5.15 5.69
N PHE A 15 14.34 5.31 6.50
CA PHE A 15 14.88 6.62 6.89
C PHE A 15 16.34 6.76 6.41
N GLY A 16 16.73 7.97 6.02
CA GLY A 16 18.11 8.25 5.59
C GLY A 16 18.46 7.65 4.23
N ARG A 17 19.69 7.10 4.11
CA ARG A 17 20.26 6.60 2.85
C ARG A 17 19.99 5.11 2.58
N GLU A 18 19.38 4.40 3.53
CA GLU A 18 19.11 2.96 3.42
C GLU A 18 17.74 2.69 2.78
N VAL A 19 17.58 3.21 1.57
CA VAL A 19 16.37 2.96 0.77
C VAL A 19 16.63 1.77 -0.16
N PRO A 20 15.84 0.68 -0.08
CA PRO A 20 16.00 -0.45 -0.99
C PRO A 20 15.59 -0.07 -2.40
N HIS A 21 15.99 -0.85 -3.40
CA HIS A 21 15.46 -0.69 -4.75
C HIS A 21 13.94 -0.86 -4.74
N TYR A 22 13.24 0.10 -5.34
CA TYR A 22 11.79 0.12 -5.48
C TYR A 22 11.37 0.46 -6.91
N ILE A 23 10.16 0.06 -7.28
CA ILE A 23 9.52 0.49 -8.53
C ILE A 23 8.53 1.61 -8.24
N ILE A 24 8.49 2.60 -9.14
CA ILE A 24 7.51 3.68 -9.07
C ILE A 24 6.28 3.24 -9.86
N LEU A 25 5.16 3.13 -9.16
CA LEU A 25 3.86 2.98 -9.79
C LEU A 25 3.26 4.37 -9.98
N SER A 26 3.41 4.91 -11.20
CA SER A 26 2.81 6.20 -11.56
C SER A 26 1.29 6.07 -11.60
N HIS A 27 0.60 6.97 -10.91
CA HIS A 27 -0.83 7.14 -11.02
C HIS A 27 -1.19 8.56 -11.48
N THR A 28 -2.36 8.70 -12.08
CA THR A 28 -3.00 10.00 -12.31
C THR A 28 -4.06 10.16 -11.24
N TRP A 29 -3.88 11.16 -10.37
CA TRP A 29 -4.79 11.48 -9.27
C TRP A 29 -6.25 11.35 -9.69
N GLY A 30 -6.95 10.38 -9.13
CA GLY A 30 -8.30 10.00 -9.52
C GLY A 30 -9.18 9.66 -8.32
N PRO A 31 -10.51 9.75 -8.45
CA PRO A 31 -11.44 9.49 -7.35
C PRO A 31 -11.36 8.04 -6.82
N ASP A 32 -10.81 7.11 -7.62
CA ASP A 32 -10.69 5.69 -7.31
C ASP A 32 -9.35 5.30 -6.68
N GLU A 33 -8.61 6.25 -6.14
CA GLU A 33 -7.35 6.00 -5.46
C GLU A 33 -7.55 5.62 -3.99
N ILE A 34 -6.55 4.96 -3.44
CA ILE A 34 -6.50 4.64 -2.01
C ILE A 34 -5.48 5.56 -1.35
N SER A 35 -5.90 6.18 -0.26
CA SER A 35 -5.02 7.01 0.54
C SER A 35 -4.07 6.15 1.40
N TYR A 36 -3.05 6.78 1.99
CA TYR A 36 -2.23 6.16 3.03
C TYR A 36 -3.09 5.58 4.16
N GLN A 37 -4.07 6.34 4.63
CA GLN A 37 -4.96 5.90 5.71
C GLN A 37 -5.85 4.73 5.30
N ASP A 38 -6.37 4.72 4.07
CA ASP A 38 -7.14 3.58 3.55
C ASP A 38 -6.27 2.31 3.49
N TYR A 39 -5.02 2.45 3.06
CA TYR A 39 -4.08 1.32 2.98
C TYR A 39 -3.72 0.77 4.37
N LYS A 40 -3.33 1.65 5.31
CA LYS A 40 -3.03 1.24 6.69
C LYS A 40 -4.25 0.65 7.40
N TRP A 41 -5.45 1.16 7.12
CA TRP A 41 -6.67 0.57 7.65
C TRP A 41 -6.90 -0.85 7.11
N LEU A 42 -6.64 -1.11 5.82
CA LEU A 42 -6.72 -2.45 5.24
C LEU A 42 -5.67 -3.40 5.82
N GLU A 43 -4.43 -2.93 6.01
CA GLU A 43 -3.36 -3.72 6.62
C GLU A 43 -3.75 -4.20 8.03
N ASN A 44 -4.23 -3.29 8.88
CA ASN A 44 -4.71 -3.64 10.22
C ASN A 44 -5.94 -4.56 10.15
N PHE A 45 -6.86 -4.33 9.21
CA PHE A 45 -8.03 -5.19 9.03
C PHE A 45 -7.61 -6.63 8.66
N ASP A 46 -6.59 -6.80 7.82
CA ASP A 46 -6.10 -8.12 7.43
C ASP A 46 -5.40 -8.84 8.60
N GLU A 47 -4.70 -8.12 9.46
CA GLU A 47 -4.14 -8.65 10.71
C GLU A 47 -5.25 -9.10 11.68
N GLU A 48 -6.21 -8.23 11.97
CA GLU A 48 -7.36 -8.55 12.83
C GLU A 48 -8.19 -9.73 12.29
N LEU A 49 -8.30 -9.83 10.96
CA LEU A 49 -8.98 -10.95 10.31
C LEU A 49 -8.20 -12.26 10.47
N ALA A 50 -6.88 -12.23 10.30
CA ALA A 50 -6.02 -13.40 10.47
C ALA A 50 -5.98 -13.90 11.93
N GLU A 51 -6.12 -12.99 12.89
CA GLU A 51 -6.20 -13.28 14.33
C GLU A 51 -7.61 -13.73 14.79
N GLY A 52 -8.61 -13.69 13.91
CA GLY A 52 -10.00 -14.08 14.23
C GLY A 52 -10.79 -13.00 14.98
N ILE A 53 -10.20 -11.84 15.26
CA ILE A 53 -10.84 -10.72 15.99
C ILE A 53 -12.11 -10.26 15.26
N ILE A 54 -12.07 -10.16 13.93
CA ILE A 54 -13.22 -9.74 13.10
C ILE A 54 -14.41 -10.69 13.24
N ASP A 55 -14.18 -11.98 13.48
CA ASP A 55 -15.25 -12.98 13.61
C ASP A 55 -15.95 -12.93 14.96
N GLU A 56 -15.25 -12.46 16.01
CA GLU A 56 -15.80 -12.25 17.35
C GLU A 56 -16.59 -10.93 17.49
N MET A 57 -16.47 -10.02 16.52
CA MET A 57 -17.18 -8.74 16.55
C MET A 57 -18.70 -8.90 16.48
N MET A 58 -19.43 -7.94 17.07
CA MET A 58 -20.88 -7.86 16.93
C MET A 58 -21.29 -7.80 15.45
N PRO A 59 -22.39 -8.46 15.03
CA PRO A 59 -22.76 -8.59 13.61
C PRO A 59 -22.81 -7.25 12.84
N ARG A 60 -23.32 -6.19 13.47
CA ARG A 60 -23.38 -4.85 12.86
C ARG A 60 -22.00 -4.24 12.64
N GLN A 61 -21.08 -4.42 13.58
CA GLN A 61 -19.71 -3.90 13.46
C GLN A 61 -18.95 -4.69 12.40
N ARG A 62 -19.01 -6.02 12.46
CA ARG A 62 -18.43 -6.93 11.46
C ARG A 62 -18.88 -6.58 10.05
N GLN A 63 -20.19 -6.42 9.83
CA GLN A 63 -20.73 -6.07 8.52
C GLN A 63 -20.16 -4.74 8.00
N ARG A 64 -20.04 -3.72 8.87
CA ARG A 64 -19.49 -2.41 8.48
C ARG A 64 -18.03 -2.48 8.07
N VAL A 65 -17.18 -3.16 8.85
CA VAL A 65 -15.75 -3.27 8.55
C VAL A 65 -15.50 -4.12 7.30
N VAL A 66 -16.20 -5.26 7.17
CA VAL A 66 -16.11 -6.11 5.97
C VAL A 66 -16.56 -5.36 4.71
N GLN A 67 -17.65 -4.58 4.81
CA GLN A 67 -18.13 -3.77 3.68
C GLN A 67 -17.13 -2.67 3.30
N LYS A 68 -16.49 -2.02 4.28
CA LYS A 68 -15.42 -1.03 4.03
C LYS A 68 -14.20 -1.68 3.38
N ALA A 69 -13.75 -2.84 3.86
CA ALA A 69 -12.64 -3.56 3.25
C ALA A 69 -12.95 -3.93 1.79
N ARG A 70 -14.16 -4.42 1.53
CA ARG A 70 -14.62 -4.74 0.18
C ARG A 70 -14.65 -3.51 -0.73
N SER A 71 -15.16 -2.37 -0.25
CA SER A 71 -15.23 -1.15 -1.07
C SER A 71 -13.85 -0.59 -1.40
N LEU A 72 -12.90 -0.61 -0.46
CA LEU A 72 -11.52 -0.19 -0.69
C LEU A 72 -10.80 -1.11 -1.68
N ARG A 73 -10.94 -2.44 -1.54
CA ARG A 73 -10.34 -3.41 -2.47
C ARG A 73 -10.91 -3.35 -3.88
N ALA A 74 -12.16 -2.89 -4.01
CA ALA A 74 -12.82 -2.72 -5.30
C ALA A 74 -12.34 -1.48 -6.07
N ARG A 75 -11.64 -0.54 -5.41
CA ARG A 75 -11.06 0.64 -6.07
C ARG A 75 -9.94 0.25 -7.04
N ASP A 76 -9.87 0.94 -8.17
CA ASP A 76 -8.90 0.60 -9.21
C ASP A 76 -7.45 0.88 -8.78
N GLY A 77 -7.23 1.88 -7.92
CA GLY A 77 -5.92 2.11 -7.30
C GLY A 77 -5.42 0.87 -6.54
N HIS A 78 -6.29 0.26 -5.73
CA HIS A 78 -5.96 -0.96 -4.99
C HIS A 78 -5.67 -2.15 -5.90
N LYS A 79 -6.53 -2.40 -6.91
CA LYS A 79 -6.33 -3.50 -7.85
C LYS A 79 -5.00 -3.40 -8.60
N LYS A 80 -4.60 -2.18 -8.98
CA LYS A 80 -3.33 -1.94 -9.68
C LYS A 80 -2.13 -2.31 -8.82
N ILE A 81 -2.12 -1.90 -7.55
CA ILE A 81 -1.03 -2.23 -6.61
C ILE A 81 -0.86 -3.75 -6.50
N HIS A 82 -1.96 -4.49 -6.30
CA HIS A 82 -1.92 -5.95 -6.25
C HIS A 82 -1.49 -6.57 -7.57
N ARG A 83 -1.97 -6.04 -8.70
CA ARG A 83 -1.60 -6.56 -10.01
C ARG A 83 -0.10 -6.40 -10.29
N VAL A 84 0.49 -5.28 -9.88
CA VAL A 84 1.93 -5.05 -10.01
C VAL A 84 2.71 -5.98 -9.10
N ALA A 85 2.27 -6.18 -7.86
CA ALA A 85 2.88 -7.15 -6.94
C ALA A 85 2.85 -8.58 -7.51
N GLU A 86 1.73 -9.01 -8.12
CA GLU A 86 1.62 -10.30 -8.81
C GLU A 86 2.61 -10.40 -9.98
N LEU A 87 2.71 -9.35 -10.82
CA LEU A 87 3.61 -9.34 -11.96
C LEU A 87 5.08 -9.34 -11.54
N ALA A 88 5.42 -8.71 -10.42
CA ALA A 88 6.75 -8.73 -9.86
C ALA A 88 7.15 -10.12 -9.32
N LYS A 89 6.18 -10.90 -8.85
CA LYS A 89 6.37 -12.28 -8.41
C LYS A 89 6.40 -13.30 -9.54
N ASP A 90 5.96 -12.97 -10.76
CA ASP A 90 5.97 -13.91 -11.89
C ASP A 90 7.41 -14.14 -12.38
N PRO A 91 7.98 -15.36 -12.22
CA PRO A 91 9.33 -15.67 -12.66
C PRO A 91 9.50 -15.60 -14.20
N ARG A 92 8.38 -15.56 -14.95
CA ARG A 92 8.35 -15.39 -16.41
C ARG A 92 8.17 -13.92 -16.82
N GLY A 93 8.06 -13.02 -15.85
CA GLY A 93 7.79 -11.60 -16.04
C GLY A 93 8.95 -10.81 -16.66
N ARG A 94 8.58 -9.80 -17.47
CA ARG A 94 9.49 -8.92 -18.24
C ARG A 94 10.27 -7.91 -17.36
N GLY A 95 11.12 -8.37 -16.44
CA GLY A 95 12.15 -7.52 -15.83
C GLY A 95 11.82 -6.83 -14.50
N LEU A 96 10.74 -7.19 -13.80
CA LEU A 96 10.40 -6.63 -12.47
C LEU A 96 10.92 -7.47 -11.29
N HIS A 97 11.56 -8.61 -11.57
CA HIS A 97 11.95 -9.64 -10.59
C HIS A 97 13.05 -9.21 -9.60
N SER A 98 13.72 -8.08 -9.82
CA SER A 98 14.80 -7.60 -8.95
C SER A 98 14.33 -6.73 -7.79
N THR A 99 13.06 -6.31 -7.77
CA THR A 99 12.57 -5.29 -6.85
C THR A 99 11.50 -5.86 -5.94
N LYS A 100 11.66 -5.66 -4.63
CA LYS A 100 10.71 -6.14 -3.60
C LYS A 100 9.76 -5.06 -3.10
N HIS A 101 9.92 -3.84 -3.57
CA HIS A 101 9.24 -2.67 -3.02
C HIS A 101 8.56 -1.85 -4.11
N ILE A 102 7.38 -1.33 -3.82
CA ILE A 102 6.61 -0.45 -4.69
C ILE A 102 6.45 0.90 -3.98
N TRP A 103 6.68 1.98 -4.71
CA TRP A 103 6.30 3.32 -4.30
C TRP A 103 5.07 3.77 -5.10
N VAL A 104 4.10 4.36 -4.41
CA VAL A 104 2.86 4.88 -4.98
C VAL A 104 2.60 6.27 -4.39
N ASP A 105 2.46 7.28 -5.23
CA ASP A 105 2.26 8.68 -4.83
C ASP A 105 1.06 8.89 -3.87
N THR A 106 -0.03 8.15 -4.08
CA THR A 106 -1.31 8.33 -3.40
C THR A 106 -1.37 7.75 -2.00
N CYS A 107 -0.61 6.68 -1.74
CA CYS A 107 -0.60 6.02 -0.43
C CYS A 107 0.77 5.95 0.24
N CYS A 108 1.89 6.20 -0.45
CA CYS A 108 3.21 6.29 0.18
C CYS A 108 3.55 7.69 0.70
N ILE A 109 2.70 8.70 0.41
CA ILE A 109 2.79 10.05 0.97
C ILE A 109 1.56 10.30 1.84
N ASN A 110 1.76 10.62 3.12
CA ASN A 110 0.67 11.09 3.97
C ASN A 110 0.44 12.59 3.71
N LYS A 111 -0.65 12.94 3.02
CA LYS A 111 -1.00 14.33 2.70
C LYS A 111 -1.37 15.18 3.92
N GLU A 112 -1.72 14.57 5.04
CA GLU A 112 -2.14 15.27 6.27
C GLU A 112 -0.98 15.53 7.23
N SER A 113 0.21 15.01 6.92
CA SER A 113 1.42 15.17 7.73
C SER A 113 2.25 16.35 7.23
N THR A 114 2.87 17.09 8.14
CA THR A 114 3.90 18.11 7.86
C THR A 114 5.15 17.54 7.16
N GLU A 115 5.21 16.23 6.90
CA GLU A 115 6.25 15.48 6.16
C GLU A 115 6.31 15.74 4.65
N LEU A 116 5.41 16.53 4.05
CA LEU A 116 5.41 16.77 2.59
C LEU A 116 6.79 17.26 2.09
N SER A 117 7.48 18.09 2.87
CA SER A 117 8.82 18.60 2.54
C SER A 117 9.92 17.53 2.68
N GLU A 118 9.82 16.61 3.65
CA GLU A 118 10.83 15.57 3.88
C GLU A 118 10.74 14.42 2.88
N ALA A 119 9.52 14.03 2.50
CA ALA A 119 9.29 13.00 1.46
C ALA A 119 9.77 13.46 0.08
N ILE A 120 9.58 14.75 -0.25
CA ILE A 120 10.07 15.34 -1.51
C ILE A 120 11.60 15.46 -1.50
N ASN A 121 12.21 15.91 -0.40
CA ASN A 121 13.68 16.02 -0.30
C ASN A 121 14.38 14.65 -0.39
N SER A 122 13.74 13.58 0.09
CA SER A 122 14.26 12.21 -0.03
C SER A 122 14.21 11.67 -1.47
N MET A 123 13.36 12.20 -2.36
CA MET A 123 13.30 11.78 -3.77
C MET A 123 14.44 12.32 -4.63
N TYR A 124 15.05 13.45 -4.25
CA TYR A 124 16.11 14.12 -5.02
C TYR A 124 17.54 13.81 -4.54
N SER A 125 17.72 13.01 -3.49
CA SER A 125 19.04 12.48 -3.10
C SER A 125 19.34 11.22 -3.90
N TRP A 126 19.74 11.40 -5.16
CA TRP A 126 20.36 10.40 -6.01
C TRP A 126 21.89 10.45 -5.90
#